data_AF-A0A212CBX4-F1
#
_entry.id   AF-A0A212CBX4-F1
#
_cell.length_a   1.000
_cell.length_b   1.000
_cell.length_c   1.000
_cell.angle_alpha   90.00
_cell.angle_beta   90.00
_cell.angle_gamma   90.00
#
_symmetry.space_group_name_H-M   'P 1'
#
loop_
_entity.id
_entity.type
_entity.pdbx_description
1 polymer ?
#
loop_
_entity_poly.entity_id
_entity_poly.type
_entity_poly.pdbx_seq_one_letter_code
_entity_poly.pdbx_strand_id
1 'polypeptide(L)'
;MKKEHVLHCQFSAWYPLFRSLTIKREDPPASSQPDSDDEAEEIQWSDDENTATLTAPEFPEFTTKVQEAINSLGGSVFPKLNWSAPRDAYWIAMNSSLKCKTLSDIFLLFKSSDFITRDFTQPFIHCTDDSPDPCMEYELVLRKWCELIPGAEFRCFVKENKLIGK
;
A
#
# COMPACT_ATOMS: atom_id res chain seq x y z
N MET A 1 -5.26 -13.23 -17.18
CA MET A 1 -4.68 -11.88 -17.19
C MET A 1 -3.18 -12.05 -17.43
N LYS A 2 -2.46 -11.06 -17.96
CA LYS A 2 -1.00 -11.17 -18.12
C LYS A 2 -0.27 -10.37 -17.03
N LYS A 3 0.90 -10.80 -16.57
CA LYS A 3 1.71 -10.05 -15.57
C LYS A 3 2.00 -8.62 -16.01
N GLU A 4 2.26 -8.39 -17.30
CA GLU A 4 2.45 -7.05 -17.87
C GLU A 4 1.27 -6.10 -17.59
N HIS A 5 0.03 -6.62 -17.59
CA HIS A 5 -1.15 -5.81 -17.29
C HIS A 5 -1.18 -5.38 -15.82
N VAL A 6 -0.73 -6.24 -14.90
CA VAL A 6 -0.65 -5.92 -13.47
C VAL A 6 0.41 -4.84 -13.24
N LEU A 7 1.57 -4.96 -13.88
CA LEU A 7 2.65 -3.97 -13.80
C LEU A 7 2.20 -2.59 -14.32
N HIS A 8 1.49 -2.52 -15.45
CA HIS A 8 0.95 -1.25 -15.95
C HIS A 8 -0.11 -0.61 -15.04
N CYS A 9 -0.72 -1.38 -14.14
CA CYS A 9 -1.67 -0.87 -13.15
C CYS A 9 -0.99 -0.37 -11.86
N GLN A 10 0.33 -0.50 -11.73
CA GLN A 10 1.07 0.04 -10.59
C GLN A 10 0.97 1.55 -10.53
N PHE A 11 1.00 2.08 -9.30
CA PHE A 11 0.87 3.50 -9.07
C PHE A 11 1.91 4.33 -9.82
N SER A 12 3.20 3.99 -9.71
CA SER A 12 4.30 4.64 -10.42
C SER A 12 4.17 4.58 -11.95
N ALA A 13 3.53 3.56 -12.51
CA ALA A 13 3.35 3.43 -13.95
C ALA A 13 2.35 4.45 -14.50
N TRP A 14 1.19 4.61 -13.87
CA TRP A 14 0.12 5.48 -14.41
C TRP A 14 0.13 6.90 -13.84
N TYR A 15 0.68 7.12 -12.63
CA TYR A 15 0.61 8.43 -11.99
C TYR A 15 1.31 9.56 -12.78
N PRO A 16 2.51 9.38 -13.34
CA PRO A 16 3.15 10.41 -14.14
C PRO A 16 2.29 10.85 -15.34
N LEU A 17 1.55 9.91 -15.95
CA LEU A 17 0.67 10.16 -17.10
C LEU A 17 -0.55 11.00 -16.74
N PHE A 18 -1.07 10.86 -15.51
CA PHE A 18 -2.33 11.46 -15.08
C PHE A 18 -2.17 12.41 -13.88
N ARG A 19 -0.95 12.89 -13.63
CA ARG A 19 -0.61 13.72 -12.46
C ARG A 19 -1.50 14.95 -12.33
N SER A 20 -1.81 15.62 -13.45
CA SER A 20 -2.67 16.82 -13.48
C SER A 20 -4.15 16.52 -13.25
N LEU A 21 -4.58 15.27 -13.41
CA LEU A 21 -5.98 14.83 -13.30
C LEU A 21 -6.29 14.14 -11.96
N THR A 22 -5.29 13.98 -11.08
CA THR A 22 -5.44 13.28 -9.81
C THR A 22 -5.13 14.17 -8.60
N ILE A 23 -5.65 13.80 -7.44
CA ILE A 23 -5.42 14.49 -6.17
C ILE A 23 -3.92 14.50 -5.85
N LYS A 24 -3.41 15.67 -5.42
CA LYS A 24 -1.99 15.95 -5.10
C LYS A 24 -1.39 14.93 -4.12
N ARG A 25 -0.10 14.58 -4.34
CA ARG A 25 0.63 13.55 -3.59
C ARG A 25 2.11 13.85 -3.43
N GLU A 26 2.71 13.14 -2.49
CA GLU A 26 4.13 12.95 -2.30
C GLU A 26 4.44 11.46 -2.17
N ASP A 27 5.52 11.04 -2.83
CA ASP A 27 5.99 9.67 -2.84
C ASP A 27 7.27 9.62 -1.97
N PRO A 28 7.21 9.08 -0.74
CA PRO A 28 8.43 8.76 -0.02
C PRO A 28 9.20 7.66 -0.78
N PRO A 29 10.53 7.78 -0.95
CA PRO A 29 11.31 6.77 -1.66
C PRO A 29 11.17 5.40 -0.98
N ALA A 30 10.97 4.35 -1.78
CA ALA A 30 11.01 2.97 -1.34
C ALA A 30 12.41 2.66 -0.78
N SER A 31 12.49 2.13 0.44
CA SER A 31 13.74 1.65 1.01
C SER A 31 14.00 0.23 0.51
N SER A 32 14.74 0.09 -0.59
CA SER A 32 15.28 -1.19 -1.05
C SER A 32 16.40 -1.64 -0.09
N GLN A 33 16.17 -2.70 0.68
CA GLN A 33 17.23 -3.41 1.41
C GLN A 33 17.66 -4.64 0.58
N PRO A 34 18.94 -5.00 0.55
CA PRO A 34 19.39 -6.27 -0.01
C PRO A 34 18.95 -7.45 0.87
N ASP A 35 18.53 -8.55 0.25
CA ASP A 35 18.17 -9.82 0.90
C ASP A 35 19.35 -10.30 1.78
N SER A 36 19.13 -10.36 3.10
CA SER A 36 19.99 -11.07 4.03
C SER A 36 19.44 -12.48 4.16
N ASP A 37 20.14 -13.45 3.56
CA ASP A 37 19.99 -14.88 3.85
C ASP A 37 20.31 -15.10 5.34
N ASP A 38 19.29 -15.15 6.19
CA ASP A 38 19.41 -15.66 7.56
C ASP A 38 18.49 -16.87 7.71
N GLU A 39 19.11 -18.00 8.08
CA GLU A 39 18.51 -19.32 8.22
C GLU A 39 17.24 -19.31 9.07
N ALA A 40 16.19 -19.96 8.56
CA ALA A 40 14.93 -20.14 9.25
C ALA A 40 15.10 -21.04 10.48
N GLU A 41 15.24 -20.45 11.66
CA GLU A 41 14.96 -21.17 12.91
C GLU A 41 13.44 -21.30 13.10
N GLU A 42 12.95 -22.55 13.13
CA GLU A 42 11.56 -22.90 13.46
C GLU A 42 11.19 -22.36 14.85
N ILE A 43 10.37 -21.30 14.88
CA ILE A 43 9.79 -20.78 16.13
C ILE A 43 8.68 -21.74 16.59
N GLN A 44 9.03 -22.59 17.56
CA GLN A 44 8.11 -23.42 18.32
C GLN A 44 7.26 -22.53 19.24
N TRP A 45 5.96 -22.41 18.95
CA TRP A 45 5.02 -21.66 19.79
C TRP A 45 4.74 -22.38 21.11
N SER A 46 5.58 -22.16 22.13
CA SER A 46 5.28 -22.58 23.51
C SER A 46 4.51 -21.50 24.25
N ASP A 47 3.33 -21.86 24.74
CA ASP A 47 2.38 -21.03 25.49
C ASP A 47 2.81 -20.87 26.96
N ASP A 48 3.95 -20.21 27.20
CA ASP A 48 4.46 -19.97 28.56
C ASP A 48 4.72 -18.48 28.85
N GLU A 49 4.28 -18.09 30.03
CA GLU A 49 4.05 -16.75 30.56
C GLU A 49 5.36 -15.96 30.80
N ASN A 50 6.06 -15.56 29.74
CA ASN A 50 7.17 -14.60 29.82
C ASN A 50 7.21 -13.73 28.55
N THR A 51 6.48 -12.62 28.55
CA THR A 51 6.53 -11.61 27.47
C THR A 51 7.91 -10.95 27.42
N ALA A 52 8.87 -11.60 26.76
CA ALA A 52 9.99 -10.90 26.17
C ALA A 52 9.38 -9.93 25.14
N THR A 53 9.33 -8.65 25.48
CA THR A 53 8.96 -7.59 24.54
C THR A 53 9.98 -7.60 23.42
N LEU A 54 9.67 -8.33 22.34
CA LEU A 54 10.37 -8.23 21.08
C LEU A 54 10.39 -6.75 20.70
N THR A 55 11.57 -6.14 20.77
CA THR A 55 11.74 -4.73 20.45
C THR A 55 11.58 -4.64 18.93
N ALA A 56 10.49 -4.02 18.48
CA ALA A 56 10.25 -3.88 17.05
C ALA A 56 11.44 -3.13 16.42
N PRO A 57 11.95 -3.58 15.26
CA PRO A 57 13.01 -2.86 14.57
C PRO A 57 12.52 -1.44 14.25
N GLU A 58 13.28 -0.44 14.70
CA GLU A 58 12.98 0.96 14.45
C GLU A 58 13.68 1.42 13.18
N PHE A 59 12.93 2.09 12.30
CA PHE A 59 13.44 2.68 11.07
C PHE A 59 13.31 4.21 11.15
N PRO A 60 14.14 4.90 11.95
CA PRO A 60 13.95 6.32 12.25
C PRO A 60 14.02 7.22 11.00
N GLU A 61 14.86 6.87 10.02
CA GLU A 61 14.95 7.59 8.75
C GLU A 61 13.64 7.49 7.96
N PHE A 62 13.08 6.28 7.84
CA PHE A 62 11.81 6.05 7.18
C PHE A 62 10.66 6.76 7.90
N THR A 63 10.63 6.67 9.24
CA THR A 63 9.62 7.34 10.07
C THR A 63 9.64 8.85 9.87
N THR A 64 10.83 9.44 9.83
CA THR A 64 10.99 10.88 9.61
C THR A 64 10.49 11.28 8.22
N LYS A 65 10.90 10.56 7.17
CA LYS A 65 10.46 10.82 5.79
C LYS A 65 8.95 10.73 5.62
N VAL A 66 8.33 9.70 6.21
CA VAL A 66 6.88 9.53 6.15
C VAL A 66 6.18 10.66 6.90
N GLN A 67 6.68 11.05 8.08
CA GLN A 67 6.07 12.13 8.85
C GLN A 67 6.19 13.49 8.14
N GLU A 68 7.32 13.77 7.49
CA GLU A 68 7.51 14.95 6.64
C GLU A 68 6.51 14.97 5.47
N ALA A 69 6.35 13.85 4.77
CA ALA A 69 5.39 13.70 3.68
C ALA A 69 3.93 13.84 4.15
N ILE A 70 3.61 13.42 5.37
CA ILE A 70 2.29 13.65 5.96
C ILE A 70 2.07 15.15 6.20
N ASN A 71 3.08 15.84 6.74
CA ASN A 71 2.99 17.26 7.08
C ASN A 71 2.84 18.14 5.83
N SER A 72 3.61 17.87 4.77
CA SER A 72 3.54 18.57 3.48
C SER A 72 2.18 18.40 2.76
N LEU A 73 1.52 17.25 2.94
CA LEU A 73 0.20 16.95 2.40
C LEU A 73 -0.96 17.56 3.22
N GLY A 74 -0.65 18.28 4.31
CA GLY A 74 -1.62 18.97 5.15
C GLY A 74 -2.01 18.19 6.42
N GLY A 75 -1.13 17.29 6.89
CA GLY A 75 -1.26 16.59 8.18
C GLY A 75 -2.32 15.48 8.21
N SER A 76 -2.94 15.17 7.07
CA SER A 76 -3.91 14.08 6.95
C SER A 76 -3.81 13.45 5.57
N VAL A 77 -3.58 12.15 5.56
CA VAL A 77 -3.29 11.40 4.33
C VAL A 77 -4.15 10.16 4.22
N PHE A 78 -4.24 9.67 2.99
CA PHE A 78 -4.81 8.38 2.63
C PHE A 78 -3.68 7.49 2.08
N PRO A 79 -3.28 6.42 2.80
CA PRO A 79 -2.20 5.55 2.37
C PRO A 79 -2.70 4.48 1.39
N LYS A 80 -1.87 4.12 0.41
CA LYS A 80 -2.05 2.95 -0.46
C LYS A 80 -0.69 2.38 -0.89
N LEU A 81 -0.67 1.13 -1.37
CA LEU A 81 0.52 0.52 -1.97
C LEU A 81 0.51 0.67 -3.50
N ASN A 82 1.27 -0.15 -4.22
CA ASN A 82 1.34 -0.14 -5.68
C ASN A 82 -0.05 -0.19 -6.31
N TRP A 83 -0.93 -1.11 -5.88
CA TRP A 83 -2.26 -1.27 -6.47
C TRP A 83 -3.36 -0.88 -5.48
N SER A 84 -3.41 -1.57 -4.35
CA SER A 84 -4.56 -1.60 -3.46
C SER A 84 -4.46 -0.54 -2.37
N ALA A 85 -5.63 -0.14 -1.88
CA ALA A 85 -5.77 0.68 -0.68
C ALA A 85 -6.44 -0.15 0.41
N PRO A 86 -6.16 0.10 1.71
CA PRO A 86 -6.63 -0.72 2.83
C PRO A 86 -8.10 -0.46 3.19
N ARG A 87 -8.99 -0.49 2.19
CA ARG A 87 -10.41 -0.14 2.34
C ARG A 87 -11.18 -1.11 3.23
N ASP A 88 -10.76 -2.36 3.21
CA ASP A 88 -11.23 -3.46 4.03
C ASP A 88 -10.82 -3.33 5.51
N ALA A 89 -9.74 -2.61 5.81
CA ALA A 89 -9.27 -2.37 7.18
C ALA A 89 -9.87 -1.13 7.86
N TYR A 90 -10.90 -0.50 7.27
CA TYR A 90 -11.55 0.67 7.87
C TYR A 90 -12.07 0.40 9.30
N TRP A 91 -12.44 -0.84 9.61
CA TRP A 91 -13.00 -1.24 10.90
C TRP A 91 -12.01 -1.16 12.07
N ILE A 92 -10.69 -1.29 11.82
CA ILE A 92 -9.68 -1.24 12.90
C ILE A 92 -9.32 0.20 13.28
N ALA A 93 -9.62 1.17 12.43
CA ALA A 93 -9.29 2.57 12.68
C ALA A 93 -10.18 3.15 13.81
N MET A 94 -9.56 3.82 14.78
CA MET A 94 -10.25 4.41 15.94
C MET A 94 -11.35 5.41 15.56
N ASN A 95 -11.20 6.08 14.42
CA ASN A 95 -12.14 7.07 13.91
C ASN A 95 -13.11 6.50 12.87
N SER A 96 -13.06 5.19 12.60
CA SER A 96 -13.72 4.59 11.45
C SER A 96 -13.44 5.47 10.22
N SER A 97 -12.18 5.58 9.83
CA SER A 97 -11.78 6.35 8.65
C SER A 97 -10.44 5.86 8.14
N LEU A 98 -10.26 5.89 6.82
CA LEU A 98 -8.97 5.64 6.18
C LEU A 98 -8.05 6.88 6.24
N LYS A 99 -8.31 7.75 7.22
CA LYS A 99 -7.60 9.01 7.41
C LYS A 99 -6.48 8.75 8.41
N CYS A 100 -5.25 8.81 7.93
CA CYS A 100 -4.06 8.64 8.76
C CYS A 100 -3.41 9.99 9.03
N LYS A 101 -2.91 10.16 10.26
CA LYS A 101 -2.12 11.34 10.67
C LYS A 101 -0.72 10.96 11.12
N THR A 102 -0.53 9.72 11.53
CA THR A 102 0.75 9.19 12.02
C THR A 102 1.14 7.94 11.25
N LEU A 103 2.43 7.59 11.30
CA LEU A 103 2.92 6.33 10.73
C LEU A 103 2.26 5.12 11.40
N SER A 104 1.99 5.19 12.70
CA SER A 104 1.32 4.12 13.46
C SER A 104 -0.07 3.82 12.90
N ASP A 105 -0.83 4.84 12.50
CA ASP A 105 -2.14 4.67 11.86
C ASP A 105 -2.01 3.91 10.53
N ILE A 106 -0.97 4.23 9.76
CA ILE A 106 -0.71 3.58 8.46
C ILE A 106 -0.37 2.11 8.68
N PHE A 107 0.53 1.81 9.61
CA PHE A 107 0.90 0.44 9.93
C PHE A 107 -0.28 -0.37 10.46
N LEU A 108 -1.12 0.22 11.29
CA LEU A 108 -2.32 -0.44 11.78
C LEU A 108 -3.25 -0.84 10.62
N LEU A 109 -3.55 0.09 9.72
CA LEU A 109 -4.39 -0.19 8.56
C LEU A 109 -3.77 -1.24 7.62
N PHE A 110 -2.47 -1.15 7.37
CA PHE A 110 -1.79 -2.06 6.44
C PHE A 110 -1.70 -3.48 6.99
N LYS A 111 -1.38 -3.63 8.29
CA LYS A 111 -1.32 -4.94 8.95
C LYS A 111 -2.67 -5.63 9.05
N SER A 112 -3.76 -4.86 9.08
CA SER A 112 -5.13 -5.39 9.20
C SER A 112 -5.87 -5.50 7.86
N SER A 113 -5.22 -5.21 6.73
CA SER A 113 -5.85 -5.25 5.40
C SER A 113 -5.45 -6.51 4.63
N ASP A 114 -6.43 -7.31 4.23
CA ASP A 114 -6.24 -8.44 3.32
C ASP A 114 -5.85 -7.96 1.92
N PHE A 115 -6.33 -6.78 1.52
CA PHE A 115 -6.01 -6.19 0.23
C PHE A 115 -4.51 -5.89 0.14
N ILE A 116 -3.94 -5.34 1.21
CA ILE A 116 -2.50 -5.06 1.32
C ILE A 116 -1.69 -6.36 1.42
N THR A 117 -2.14 -7.34 2.21
CA THR A 117 -1.48 -8.64 2.30
C THR A 117 -1.41 -9.35 0.94
N ARG A 118 -2.46 -9.26 0.13
CA ARG A 118 -2.46 -9.83 -1.24
C ARG A 118 -1.51 -9.11 -2.18
N ASP A 119 -1.39 -7.78 -2.08
CA ASP A 119 -0.40 -7.03 -2.86
C ASP A 119 1.04 -7.52 -2.58
N PHE A 120 1.35 -7.93 -1.34
CA PHE A 120 2.67 -8.46 -0.96
C PHE A 120 2.90 -9.93 -1.31
N THR A 121 1.89 -10.77 -1.09
CA THR A 121 2.06 -12.23 -1.12
C THR A 121 1.66 -12.86 -2.44
N GLN A 122 0.66 -12.29 -3.12
CA GLN A 122 0.01 -12.91 -4.27
C GLN A 122 -0.41 -11.88 -5.36
N PRO A 123 0.47 -10.97 -5.79
CA PRO A 123 0.14 -9.93 -6.78
C PRO A 123 -0.25 -10.52 -8.15
N PHE A 124 0.31 -11.68 -8.51
CA PHE A 124 0.15 -12.31 -9.82
C PHE A 124 -0.73 -13.56 -9.84
N ILE A 125 -1.47 -13.87 -8.76
CA ILE A 125 -2.24 -15.12 -8.64
C ILE A 125 -3.25 -15.38 -9.78
N HIS A 126 -3.77 -14.32 -10.42
CA HIS A 126 -4.72 -14.42 -11.53
C HIS A 126 -4.06 -14.26 -12.92
N CYS A 127 -2.72 -14.20 -12.96
CA CYS A 127 -1.96 -14.18 -14.20
C CYS A 127 -1.83 -15.60 -14.75
N THR A 128 -2.03 -15.75 -16.05
CA THR A 128 -2.07 -17.04 -16.75
C THR A 128 -0.84 -17.26 -17.62
N ASP A 129 0.14 -16.37 -17.53
CA ASP A 129 1.39 -16.45 -18.27
C ASP A 129 2.48 -17.17 -17.44
N ASP A 130 3.17 -18.11 -18.08
CA ASP A 130 4.25 -18.91 -17.50
C ASP A 130 5.58 -18.15 -17.41
N SER A 131 5.55 -16.82 -17.47
CA SER A 131 6.76 -15.99 -17.32
C SER A 131 7.25 -16.02 -15.86
N PRO A 132 8.54 -15.82 -15.57
CA PRO A 132 9.00 -15.69 -14.18
C PRO A 132 8.36 -14.47 -13.51
N ASP A 133 8.13 -14.54 -12.20
CA ASP A 133 7.67 -13.36 -11.46
C ASP A 133 8.74 -12.26 -11.49
N PRO A 134 8.37 -11.02 -11.84
CA PRO A 134 9.31 -9.91 -11.86
C PRO A 134 9.75 -9.55 -10.44
N CYS A 135 11.00 -9.09 -10.29
CA CYS A 135 11.43 -8.44 -9.07
C CYS A 135 10.63 -7.14 -8.89
N MET A 136 10.02 -6.95 -7.72
CA MET A 136 9.12 -5.84 -7.47
C MET A 136 9.63 -4.96 -6.35
N GLU A 137 9.59 -3.65 -6.61
CA GLU A 137 9.76 -2.63 -5.58
C GLU A 137 8.39 -2.20 -5.06
N TYR A 138 8.21 -2.27 -3.74
CA TYR A 138 6.98 -1.83 -3.10
C TYR A 138 7.04 -0.35 -2.78
N GLU A 139 5.97 0.35 -3.10
CA GLU A 139 5.88 1.80 -2.96
C GLU A 139 4.82 2.15 -1.93
N LEU A 140 5.19 2.91 -0.91
CA LEU A 140 4.23 3.55 -0.01
C LEU A 140 3.77 4.86 -0.62
N VAL A 141 2.50 4.92 -1.02
CA VAL A 141 1.94 6.09 -1.69
C VAL A 141 1.01 6.84 -0.75
N LEU A 142 1.35 8.10 -0.46
CA LEU A 142 0.55 8.97 0.41
C LEU A 142 -0.22 9.98 -0.42
N ARG A 143 -1.55 9.92 -0.35
CA ARG A 143 -2.42 10.91 -0.99
C ARG A 143 -2.89 11.91 0.05
N LYS A 144 -3.03 13.18 -0.33
CA LYS A 144 -3.73 14.16 0.53
C LYS A 144 -5.15 13.66 0.82
N TRP A 145 -5.56 13.69 2.08
CA TRP A 145 -6.92 13.34 2.47
C TRP A 145 -7.92 14.35 1.91
N CYS A 146 -9.01 13.85 1.33
CA CYS A 146 -10.16 14.64 0.91
C CYS A 146 -11.45 13.88 1.23
N GLU A 147 -12.48 14.62 1.66
CA GLU A 147 -13.81 14.05 1.84
C GLU A 147 -14.46 13.91 0.48
N LEU A 148 -14.51 12.67 -0.02
CA LEU A 148 -15.20 12.32 -1.25
C LEU A 148 -16.63 11.91 -0.91
N ILE A 149 -17.58 12.37 -1.72
CA ILE A 149 -18.99 11.96 -1.60
C ILE A 149 -19.11 10.59 -2.28
N PRO A 150 -19.45 9.50 -1.55
CA PRO A 150 -19.47 8.17 -2.13
C PRO A 150 -20.42 8.04 -3.34
N GLY A 151 -21.53 8.81 -3.35
CA GLY A 151 -22.47 8.86 -4.46
C GLY A 151 -21.95 9.54 -5.74
N ALA A 152 -20.79 10.19 -5.67
CA ALA A 152 -20.12 10.81 -6.82
C ALA A 152 -18.88 10.01 -7.28
N GLU A 153 -18.68 8.80 -6.75
CA GLU A 153 -17.64 7.88 -7.20
C GLU A 153 -18.19 6.96 -8.31
N PHE A 154 -17.49 6.89 -9.43
CA PHE A 154 -17.87 6.06 -10.57
C PHE A 154 -16.75 5.09 -10.94
N ARG A 155 -17.12 3.90 -11.42
CA ARG A 155 -16.17 2.92 -11.94
C ARG A 155 -16.32 2.82 -13.44
N CYS A 156 -15.42 3.50 -14.15
CA CYS A 156 -15.38 3.48 -15.60
C CYS A 156 -14.71 2.21 -16.13
N PHE A 157 -15.34 1.54 -17.09
CA PHE A 157 -14.77 0.40 -17.82
C PHE A 157 -14.40 0.83 -19.22
N VAL A 158 -13.14 0.61 -19.62
CA VAL A 158 -12.61 1.00 -20.93
C VAL A 158 -12.17 -0.25 -21.68
N LYS A 159 -12.58 -0.37 -22.95
CA LYS A 159 -12.13 -1.41 -23.88
C LYS A 159 -11.85 -0.76 -25.23
N GLU A 160 -10.72 -1.09 -25.84
CA GLU A 160 -10.32 -0.55 -27.16
C GLU A 160 -10.38 1.00 -27.22
N ASN A 161 -9.88 1.66 -26.17
CA ASN A 161 -9.90 3.12 -25.99
C ASN A 161 -11.30 3.75 -26.01
N LYS A 162 -12.35 2.96 -25.76
CA LYS A 162 -13.74 3.43 -25.65
C LYS A 162 -14.31 3.12 -24.27
N LEU A 163 -15.06 4.07 -23.72
CA LEU A 163 -15.82 3.89 -22.48
C LEU A 163 -17.02 2.98 -22.76
N ILE A 164 -17.06 1.81 -22.11
CA ILE A 164 -18.11 0.80 -22.31
C ILE A 164 -19.10 0.72 -21.14
N GLY A 165 -18.75 1.29 -19.98
CA GLY A 165 -19.60 1.31 -18.79
C GLY A 165 -19.10 2.31 -17.74
N LYS A 166 -19.98 2.73 -16.85
CA LYS A 166 -19.71 3.65 -15.73
C LYS A 166 -20.36 3.16 -14.44
#